data_AF-A0A656HI99-F1
#
_entry.id   AF-A0A656HI99-F1
#
_cell.length_a   1.000
_cell.length_b   1.000
_cell.length_c   1.000
_cell.angle_alpha   90.00
_cell.angle_beta   90.00
_cell.angle_gamma   90.00
#
_symmetry.space_group_name_H-M   'P 1'
#
loop_
_entity.id
_entity.type
_entity.pdbx_description
1 polymer ?
#
loop_
_entity_poly.entity_id
_entity_poly.type
_entity_poly.pdbx_seq_one_letter_code
_entity_poly.pdbx_strand_id
1 'polypeptide(L)'
;MPTGVALSAPVSQLGTLGASSSLLGGSRQTQARESSSGQPFNSLLGSAILPLIALLLQRMGQQQQQQTDDGETPAPAEPEPLTLSESEQAILSGIHTSSSDGSAPTGQTASVLDGANADHRLSAGDTLVIRDAVGNETSRETLDSADMYDLRFRENMLKTVSTLGDGWAFSEDLVQITGGELQQPETRNYTSSSGQTTTETVLGRNNYWEVVQRGSNHYLLMRETDNVGNPVQASDAINDVFANRQDYAFDCATPMRLLNLKATLDTIGEDDFNSHAGRLLLSSWYDQHDNSSFDGGFISKVRTAQAGEVSVNGVSNLQGETALFNPVKGDALTPGAAYYFDLPGDQESAVQGWNAIYMGRNNDGSHRFWSTNIGAVDINFQGDAWQPQGAFEGYYLGAVNVNPNTSRLQSWDTNRSV
;
A
#
# COMPACT_ATOMS: atom_id res chain seq x y z
N MET A 1 -18.55 5.03 -27.93
CA MET A 1 -17.12 4.94 -27.59
C MET A 1 -17.02 5.27 -26.11
N PRO A 2 -16.73 4.32 -25.21
CA PRO A 2 -16.25 4.67 -23.90
C PRO A 2 -14.72 4.79 -23.97
N THR A 3 -14.25 6.00 -23.73
CA THR A 3 -12.84 6.37 -23.50
C THR A 3 -12.34 5.67 -22.25
N GLY A 4 -11.15 5.04 -22.32
CA GLY A 4 -10.41 4.65 -21.12
C GLY A 4 -10.13 5.93 -20.32
N VAL A 5 -10.66 6.02 -19.11
CA VAL A 5 -10.48 7.20 -18.26
C VAL A 5 -9.02 7.25 -17.85
N ALA A 6 -8.27 8.20 -18.42
CA ALA A 6 -6.96 8.59 -17.93
C ALA A 6 -7.07 9.05 -16.46
N LEU A 7 -5.94 9.08 -15.77
CA LEU A 7 -5.78 9.72 -14.46
C LEU A 7 -6.09 11.25 -14.46
N SER A 8 -6.60 11.80 -15.57
CA SER A 8 -7.04 13.20 -15.67
C SER A 8 -8.39 13.38 -14.96
N ALA A 9 -8.37 13.99 -13.78
CA ALA A 9 -9.57 14.39 -13.07
C ALA A 9 -10.46 15.31 -13.95
N PRO A 10 -11.76 15.02 -14.12
CA PRO A 10 -12.67 16.02 -14.67
C PRO A 10 -12.83 17.16 -13.66
N VAL A 11 -12.30 18.33 -13.99
CA VAL A 11 -12.68 19.58 -13.33
C VAL A 11 -14.12 19.90 -13.73
N SER A 12 -15.10 19.69 -12.83
CA SER A 12 -16.33 20.52 -12.75
C SER A 12 -17.35 20.09 -11.66
N GLN A 13 -17.68 21.07 -10.82
CA GLN A 13 -19.00 21.36 -10.21
C GLN A 13 -19.51 20.54 -9.02
N LEU A 14 -19.06 20.91 -7.82
CA LEU A 14 -19.82 20.71 -6.57
C LEU A 14 -20.83 21.86 -6.38
N GLY A 15 -22.09 21.57 -6.70
CA GLY A 15 -23.24 22.35 -6.27
C GLY A 15 -23.44 22.20 -4.76
N THR A 16 -23.56 23.33 -4.08
CA THR A 16 -23.88 23.47 -2.66
C THR A 16 -25.17 22.76 -2.27
N LEU A 17 -25.10 21.82 -1.32
CA LEU A 17 -26.23 21.39 -0.51
C LEU A 17 -25.87 21.59 0.97
N GLY A 18 -26.60 22.51 1.61
CA GLY A 18 -26.40 22.91 2.99
C GLY A 18 -26.87 21.85 3.98
N ALA A 19 -26.06 21.63 5.01
CA ALA A 19 -26.44 20.87 6.20
C ALA A 19 -26.82 21.84 7.32
N SER A 20 -28.08 21.78 7.76
CA SER A 20 -28.58 22.43 8.96
C SER A 20 -28.18 21.62 10.19
N SER A 21 -27.39 22.21 11.09
CA SER A 21 -27.07 21.63 12.40
C SER A 21 -28.00 22.18 13.48
N SER A 22 -28.77 21.32 14.14
CA SER A 22 -29.55 21.61 15.34
C SER A 22 -28.72 21.37 16.61
N LEU A 23 -28.64 22.40 17.45
CA LEU A 23 -28.04 22.44 18.79
C LEU A 23 -29.02 21.93 19.87
N LEU A 24 -28.60 20.98 20.70
CA LEU A 24 -29.07 20.69 22.07
C LEU A 24 -27.87 20.02 22.77
N GLY A 25 -27.29 20.44 23.90
CA GLY A 25 -27.80 21.18 25.04
C GLY A 25 -28.07 20.22 26.21
N GLY A 26 -27.11 20.00 27.12
CA GLY A 26 -27.33 19.11 28.27
C GLY A 26 -26.16 18.96 29.24
N SER A 27 -26.09 19.87 30.22
CA SER A 27 -25.23 19.86 31.41
C SER A 27 -25.64 18.80 32.45
N ARG A 28 -24.67 18.22 33.19
CA ARG A 28 -24.94 17.54 34.47
C ARG A 28 -24.01 18.00 35.59
N GLN A 29 -24.65 18.30 36.71
CA GLN A 29 -24.13 18.77 37.99
C GLN A 29 -23.47 17.66 38.81
N THR A 30 -22.45 18.03 39.58
CA THR A 30 -21.88 17.27 40.70
C THR A 30 -22.57 17.70 42.01
N GLN A 31 -22.97 16.72 42.83
CA GLN A 31 -23.46 16.90 44.20
C GLN A 31 -22.46 16.34 45.21
N ALA A 32 -22.33 17.04 46.33
CA ALA A 32 -21.52 16.71 47.50
C ALA A 32 -22.41 16.15 48.64
N ARG A 33 -21.79 15.43 49.59
CA ARG A 33 -22.16 15.35 51.03
C ARG A 33 -21.06 14.62 51.81
N GLU A 34 -20.41 15.26 52.79
CA GLU A 34 -20.64 15.22 54.27
C GLU A 34 -20.30 13.83 54.89
N SER A 35 -19.61 13.65 56.03
CA SER A 35 -19.51 14.44 57.28
C SER A 35 -18.42 13.90 58.24
N SER A 36 -17.90 14.80 59.11
CA SER A 36 -17.59 14.66 60.57
C SER A 36 -16.60 13.59 61.08
N SER A 37 -15.84 13.72 62.18
CA SER A 37 -15.44 14.75 63.15
C SER A 37 -14.67 13.99 64.26
N GLY A 38 -13.61 14.52 64.86
CA GLY A 38 -13.09 13.98 66.13
C GLY A 38 -11.61 14.26 66.44
N GLN A 39 -11.37 15.08 67.46
CA GLN A 39 -10.12 15.31 68.20
C GLN A 39 -10.45 15.14 69.70
N PRO A 40 -9.52 15.19 70.67
CA PRO A 40 -8.12 14.73 70.76
C PRO A 40 -7.87 13.94 72.09
N PHE A 41 -6.63 13.51 72.42
CA PHE A 41 -6.00 13.61 73.77
C PHE A 41 -4.66 12.83 73.89
N ASN A 42 -3.59 13.60 74.20
CA ASN A 42 -2.43 13.39 75.10
C ASN A 42 -1.68 12.04 75.29
N SER A 43 -0.40 12.11 74.91
CA SER A 43 0.86 11.86 75.68
C SER A 43 0.92 10.81 76.80
N LEU A 44 1.94 9.92 76.77
CA LEU A 44 3.12 9.90 77.69
C LEU A 44 3.96 8.60 77.55
N LEU A 45 5.29 8.77 77.75
CA LEU A 45 6.34 7.76 78.05
C LEU A 45 6.84 6.92 76.85
N GLY A 46 8.13 6.78 76.58
CA GLY A 46 9.32 7.00 77.38
C GLY A 46 10.19 5.74 77.42
N SER A 47 11.36 5.81 76.76
CA SER A 47 12.59 5.05 77.03
C SER A 47 12.57 3.51 77.01
N ALA A 48 12.99 2.91 75.88
CA ALA A 48 13.72 1.60 75.85
C ALA A 48 14.30 1.15 74.48
N ILE A 49 14.51 2.02 73.46
CA ILE A 49 14.94 1.54 72.11
C ILE A 49 16.23 2.22 71.61
N LEU A 50 17.25 2.34 72.48
CA LEU A 50 18.57 2.86 72.09
C LEU A 50 19.74 1.84 72.09
N PRO A 51 19.69 0.67 72.76
CA PRO A 51 20.77 -0.32 72.61
C PRO A 51 20.60 -1.29 71.43
N LEU A 52 19.39 -1.42 70.84
CA LEU A 52 19.15 -2.34 69.71
C LEU A 52 19.63 -1.79 68.36
N ILE A 53 19.76 -0.47 68.23
CA ILE A 53 20.12 0.20 66.97
C ILE A 53 21.63 0.07 66.69
N ALA A 54 22.48 0.02 67.73
CA ALA A 54 23.93 -0.07 67.56
C ALA A 54 24.41 -1.48 67.12
N LEU A 55 23.74 -2.56 67.54
CA LEU A 55 24.10 -3.93 67.13
C LEU A 55 23.62 -4.27 65.71
N LEU A 56 22.55 -3.62 65.23
CA LEU A 56 22.03 -3.79 63.87
C LEU A 56 22.87 -3.04 62.83
N LEU A 57 23.38 -1.84 63.16
CA LEU A 57 24.26 -1.08 62.27
C LEU A 57 25.64 -1.75 62.07
N GLN A 58 26.16 -2.47 63.07
CA GLN A 58 27.44 -3.19 62.94
C GLN A 58 27.33 -4.47 62.10
N ARG A 59 26.17 -5.14 62.09
CA ARG A 59 25.90 -6.27 61.17
C ARG A 59 25.57 -5.81 59.74
N MET A 60 24.97 -4.63 59.57
CA MET A 60 24.75 -4.06 58.24
C MET A 60 26.05 -3.59 57.55
N GLY A 61 27.05 -3.13 58.31
CA GLY A 61 28.36 -2.75 57.75
C GLY A 61 29.21 -3.92 57.23
N GLN A 62 29.12 -5.10 57.85
CA GLN A 62 29.87 -6.28 57.40
C GLN A 62 29.20 -7.04 56.24
N GLN A 63 27.87 -6.91 56.05
CA GLN A 63 27.22 -7.39 54.83
C GLN A 63 27.39 -6.44 53.63
N GLN A 64 27.79 -5.17 53.85
CA GLN A 64 28.07 -4.22 52.77
C GLN A 64 29.53 -4.21 52.27
N GLN A 65 30.44 -4.97 52.89
CA GLN A 65 31.84 -5.06 52.45
C GLN A 65 32.24 -6.42 51.85
N GLN A 66 31.28 -7.34 51.67
CA GLN A 66 31.48 -8.63 50.98
C GLN A 66 30.65 -8.75 49.69
N GLN A 67 30.22 -7.62 49.14
CA GLN A 67 29.46 -7.55 47.88
C GLN A 67 29.93 -6.39 46.99
N THR A 68 31.24 -6.11 47.01
CA THR A 68 31.93 -5.34 45.97
C THR A 68 32.93 -6.28 45.31
N ASP A 69 32.38 -7.27 44.61
CA ASP A 69 33.11 -8.09 43.64
C ASP A 69 32.15 -8.18 42.44
N ASP A 70 32.49 -7.41 41.41
CA ASP A 70 32.02 -7.45 40.01
C ASP A 70 30.57 -7.88 39.76
N GLY A 71 29.65 -6.98 40.06
CA GLY A 71 28.30 -6.97 39.49
C GLY A 71 28.18 -5.86 38.45
N GLU A 72 28.98 -5.89 37.39
CA GLU A 72 28.58 -5.18 36.17
C GLU A 72 27.19 -5.71 35.82
N THR A 73 26.18 -4.84 35.89
CA THR A 73 24.96 -5.09 35.13
C THR A 73 25.45 -5.27 33.70
N PRO A 74 25.28 -6.44 33.06
CA PRO A 74 25.75 -6.59 31.69
C PRO A 74 25.15 -5.42 30.91
N ALA A 75 26.00 -4.67 30.21
CA ALA A 75 25.54 -3.64 29.30
C ALA A 75 24.39 -4.25 28.48
N PRO A 76 23.26 -3.55 28.28
CA PRO A 76 22.20 -4.08 27.43
C PRO A 76 22.85 -4.59 26.16
N ALA A 77 22.64 -5.88 25.86
CA ALA A 77 23.28 -6.53 24.72
C ALA A 77 23.09 -5.62 23.51
N GLU A 78 24.17 -5.27 22.81
CA GLU A 78 24.04 -4.49 21.60
C GLU A 78 23.09 -5.26 20.66
N PRO A 79 22.02 -4.62 20.17
CA PRO A 79 21.03 -5.31 19.37
C PRO A 79 21.70 -5.92 18.14
N GLU A 80 21.48 -7.21 17.92
CA GLU A 80 22.19 -7.99 16.90
C GLU A 80 21.71 -7.59 15.49
N PRO A 81 22.60 -7.48 14.49
CA PRO A 81 22.19 -7.25 13.11
C PRO A 81 21.36 -8.42 12.56
N LEU A 82 20.20 -8.10 11.98
CA LEU A 82 19.37 -9.07 11.26
C LEU A 82 19.96 -9.40 9.89
N THR A 83 19.84 -10.67 9.50
CA THR A 83 20.10 -11.08 8.11
C THR A 83 18.83 -10.94 7.30
N LEU A 84 18.80 -9.93 6.43
CA LEU A 84 17.67 -9.67 5.53
C LEU A 84 17.73 -10.56 4.29
N SER A 85 16.56 -10.91 3.77
CA SER A 85 16.44 -11.48 2.43
C SER A 85 16.82 -10.44 1.36
N GLU A 86 17.10 -10.89 0.13
CA GLU A 86 17.42 -10.00 -0.99
C GLU A 86 16.28 -9.02 -1.29
N SER A 87 15.02 -9.46 -1.18
CA SER A 87 13.84 -8.63 -1.40
C SER A 87 13.66 -7.56 -0.32
N GLU A 88 13.79 -7.94 0.95
CA GLU A 88 13.74 -6.99 2.08
C GLU A 88 14.83 -5.93 1.95
N GLN A 89 16.08 -6.35 1.67
CA GLN A 89 17.20 -5.43 1.49
C GLN A 89 16.94 -4.48 0.31
N ALA A 90 16.46 -5.00 -0.83
CA ALA A 90 16.22 -4.20 -2.02
C ALA A 90 15.11 -3.15 -1.80
N ILE A 91 14.01 -3.53 -1.14
CA ILE A 91 12.89 -2.61 -0.88
C ILE A 91 13.28 -1.58 0.17
N LEU A 92 13.87 -1.98 1.30
CA LEU A 92 14.30 -1.03 2.34
C LEU A 92 15.34 -0.04 1.80
N SER A 93 16.28 -0.52 0.98
CA SER A 93 17.23 0.38 0.30
C SER A 93 16.52 1.28 -0.72
N GLY A 94 15.54 0.75 -1.45
CA GLY A 94 14.71 1.51 -2.39
C GLY A 94 13.89 2.62 -1.73
N ILE A 95 13.45 2.42 -0.48
CA ILE A 95 12.63 3.39 0.27
C ILE A 95 13.52 4.39 1.03
N HIS A 96 14.55 3.92 1.73
CA HIS A 96 15.24 4.72 2.74
C HIS A 96 16.64 5.19 2.33
N THR A 97 17.31 4.54 1.37
CA THR A 97 18.65 4.96 0.93
C THR A 97 18.64 5.57 -0.46
N SER A 98 17.75 5.11 -1.33
CA SER A 98 17.67 5.62 -2.70
C SER A 98 17.20 7.07 -2.70
N SER A 99 17.84 7.88 -3.55
CA SER A 99 17.35 9.22 -3.86
C SER A 99 15.98 9.12 -4.53
N SER A 100 15.24 10.22 -4.54
CA SER A 100 13.89 10.27 -5.13
C SER A 100 13.85 9.93 -6.63
N ASP A 101 14.97 10.06 -7.35
CA ASP A 101 15.10 9.60 -8.73
C ASP A 101 15.34 8.07 -8.85
N GLY A 102 15.30 7.33 -7.74
CA GLY A 102 15.57 5.89 -7.69
C GLY A 102 17.07 5.53 -7.71
N SER A 103 17.98 6.51 -7.66
CA SER A 103 19.41 6.25 -7.61
C SER A 103 19.88 5.89 -6.21
N ALA A 104 20.58 4.77 -6.05
CA ALA A 104 21.25 4.44 -4.80
C ALA A 104 22.52 5.29 -4.64
N PRO A 105 22.66 6.10 -3.56
CA PRO A 105 23.90 6.81 -3.27
C PRO A 105 25.04 5.81 -3.09
N THR A 106 26.17 6.06 -3.76
CA THR A 106 27.31 5.14 -3.73
C THR A 106 27.81 4.91 -2.31
N GLY A 107 27.79 3.66 -1.86
CA GLY A 107 28.33 3.24 -0.57
C GLY A 107 27.38 3.41 0.63
N GLN A 108 26.20 4.01 0.47
CA GLN A 108 25.21 4.00 1.55
C GLN A 108 24.66 2.59 1.79
N THR A 109 24.42 2.25 3.04
CA THR A 109 23.86 0.94 3.41
C THR A 109 22.66 1.11 4.34
N ALA A 110 21.67 0.23 4.17
CA ALA A 110 20.58 -0.01 5.12
C ALA A 110 20.82 -1.34 5.82
N SER A 111 20.73 -1.37 7.13
CA SER A 111 20.78 -2.58 7.96
C SER A 111 19.71 -2.51 9.03
N VAL A 112 19.18 -3.64 9.46
CA VAL A 112 18.22 -3.70 10.57
C VAL A 112 18.86 -4.40 11.76
N LEU A 113 18.63 -3.85 12.94
CA LEU A 113 19.02 -4.43 14.22
C LEU A 113 17.77 -5.04 14.87
N ASP A 114 17.90 -6.29 15.32
CA ASP A 114 16.84 -7.05 15.98
C ASP A 114 16.40 -6.33 17.26
N GLY A 115 15.09 -6.22 17.43
CA GLY A 115 14.45 -5.54 18.53
C GLY A 115 14.54 -6.30 19.86
N ALA A 116 13.71 -5.88 20.82
CA ALA A 116 13.68 -6.48 22.15
C ALA A 116 13.09 -7.91 22.18
N ASN A 117 12.37 -8.31 21.13
CA ASN A 117 11.86 -9.66 20.91
C ASN A 117 12.99 -10.64 20.56
N ALA A 118 14.08 -10.19 19.92
CA ALA A 118 15.23 -11.01 19.55
C ALA A 118 14.82 -12.31 18.83
N ASP A 119 13.86 -12.22 17.91
CA ASP A 119 13.28 -13.38 17.23
C ASP A 119 13.98 -13.72 15.92
N HIS A 120 15.03 -12.95 15.57
CA HIS A 120 15.82 -13.06 14.37
C HIS A 120 15.01 -12.95 13.08
N ARG A 121 13.87 -12.24 13.12
CA ARG A 121 12.99 -12.00 11.98
C ARG A 121 12.66 -10.51 11.90
N LEU A 122 12.64 -9.98 10.68
CA LEU A 122 12.22 -8.60 10.45
C LEU A 122 10.75 -8.42 10.86
N SER A 123 10.53 -7.56 11.85
CA SER A 123 9.24 -7.31 12.50
C SER A 123 9.13 -5.87 13.03
N ALA A 124 7.91 -5.47 13.40
CA ALA A 124 7.69 -4.18 14.06
C ALA A 124 8.38 -4.16 15.44
N GLY A 125 9.13 -3.09 15.72
CA GLY A 125 9.98 -2.95 16.90
C GLY A 125 11.48 -3.09 16.60
N ASP A 126 11.84 -3.64 15.43
CA ASP A 126 13.21 -3.65 14.95
C ASP A 126 13.69 -2.25 14.58
N THR A 127 15.01 -2.06 14.55
CA THR A 127 15.61 -0.75 14.28
C THR A 127 16.32 -0.71 12.94
N LEU A 128 15.81 0.07 12.00
CA LEU A 128 16.48 0.39 10.75
C LEU A 128 17.60 1.42 11.02
N VAL A 129 18.78 1.14 10.48
CA VAL A 129 19.95 2.01 10.56
C VAL A 129 20.49 2.25 9.15
N ILE A 130 20.61 3.54 8.80
CA ILE A 130 21.20 3.98 7.53
C ILE A 130 22.60 4.52 7.80
N ARG A 131 23.57 4.08 7.00
CA ARG A 131 24.97 4.53 7.08
C ARG A 131 25.44 5.15 5.77
N ASP A 132 26.31 6.16 5.88
CA ASP A 132 27.01 6.73 4.74
C ASP A 132 28.11 5.80 4.19
N ALA A 133 28.73 6.20 3.08
CA ALA A 133 29.80 5.45 2.42
C ALA A 133 31.06 5.22 3.29
N VAL A 134 31.22 5.98 4.37
CA VAL A 134 32.34 5.89 5.30
C VAL A 134 31.95 5.09 6.57
N GLY A 135 30.67 4.70 6.68
CA GLY A 135 30.13 3.90 7.77
C GLY A 135 29.49 4.71 8.91
N ASN A 136 29.41 6.04 8.80
CA ASN A 136 28.76 6.86 9.82
C ASN A 136 27.24 6.68 9.76
N GLU A 137 26.60 6.56 10.91
CA GLU A 137 25.15 6.51 11.00
C GLU A 137 24.54 7.88 10.63
N THR A 138 23.67 7.89 9.63
CA THR A 138 22.97 9.10 9.15
C THR A 138 21.50 9.10 9.53
N SER A 139 20.91 7.92 9.76
CA SER A 139 19.54 7.77 10.23
C SER A 139 19.37 6.52 11.09
N ARG A 140 18.46 6.60 12.05
CA ARG A 140 18.01 5.49 12.90
C ARG A 140 16.53 5.64 13.15
N GLU A 141 15.78 4.58 12.88
CA GLU A 141 14.33 4.55 13.01
C GLU A 141 13.87 3.21 13.55
N THR A 142 12.90 3.22 14.47
CA THR A 142 12.22 1.99 14.90
C THR A 142 11.07 1.72 13.94
N LEU A 143 11.11 0.57 13.29
CA LEU A 143 10.09 0.14 12.34
C LEU A 143 8.79 -0.14 13.07
N ASP A 144 7.69 0.39 12.55
CA ASP A 144 6.35 0.17 13.09
C ASP A 144 5.55 -0.86 12.27
N SER A 145 4.30 -1.09 12.66
CA SER A 145 3.43 -2.00 11.91
C SER A 145 3.17 -1.52 10.49
N ALA A 146 3.00 -0.21 10.26
CA ALA A 146 2.74 0.33 8.92
C ALA A 146 3.92 0.09 7.98
N ASP A 147 5.16 0.19 8.48
CA ASP A 147 6.36 -0.16 7.73
C ASP A 147 6.35 -1.63 7.30
N MET A 148 5.93 -2.54 8.20
CA MET A 148 5.82 -3.97 7.87
C MET A 148 4.75 -4.25 6.81
N TYR A 149 3.57 -3.62 6.91
CA TYR A 149 2.54 -3.77 5.86
C TYR A 149 3.00 -3.19 4.51
N ASP A 150 3.66 -2.04 4.50
CA ASP A 150 4.21 -1.45 3.26
C ASP A 150 5.25 -2.38 2.63
N LEU A 151 6.19 -2.89 3.43
CA LEU A 151 7.23 -3.82 2.99
C LEU A 151 6.63 -5.11 2.42
N ARG A 152 5.78 -5.81 3.18
CA ARG A 152 5.21 -7.10 2.76
C ARG A 152 4.32 -6.95 1.53
N PHE A 153 3.55 -5.86 1.44
CA PHE A 153 2.78 -5.57 0.24
C PHE A 153 3.69 -5.38 -0.98
N ARG A 154 4.76 -4.59 -0.85
CA ARG A 154 5.71 -4.36 -1.95
C ARG A 154 6.43 -5.63 -2.37
N GLU A 155 6.82 -6.48 -1.42
CA GLU A 155 7.39 -7.79 -1.72
C GLU A 155 6.43 -8.65 -2.55
N ASN A 156 5.18 -8.75 -2.11
CA ASN A 156 4.17 -9.54 -2.82
C ASN A 156 3.83 -8.95 -4.20
N MET A 157 3.77 -7.62 -4.32
CA MET A 157 3.61 -6.92 -5.59
C MET A 157 4.75 -7.26 -6.55
N LEU A 158 6.00 -7.07 -6.12
CA LEU A 158 7.19 -7.30 -6.94
C LEU A 158 7.34 -8.77 -7.33
N LYS A 159 7.10 -9.68 -6.39
CA LYS A 159 7.05 -11.12 -6.63
C LYS A 159 6.01 -11.44 -7.70
N THR A 160 4.81 -10.89 -7.58
CA THR A 160 3.73 -11.13 -8.53
C THR A 160 4.14 -10.67 -9.93
N VAL A 161 4.50 -9.39 -10.12
CA VAL A 161 4.83 -8.86 -11.45
C VAL A 161 6.06 -9.54 -12.08
N SER A 162 7.01 -10.02 -11.27
CA SER A 162 8.18 -10.76 -11.77
C SER A 162 7.82 -12.09 -12.44
N THR A 163 6.64 -12.65 -12.15
CA THR A 163 6.19 -13.94 -12.68
C THR A 163 5.16 -13.81 -13.82
N LEU A 164 4.69 -12.60 -14.10
CA LEU A 164 3.59 -12.37 -15.05
C LEU A 164 4.04 -12.40 -16.52
N GLY A 165 5.32 -12.27 -16.84
CA GLY A 165 5.73 -12.01 -18.23
C GLY A 165 4.99 -10.77 -18.75
N ASP A 166 4.29 -10.87 -19.87
CA ASP A 166 3.56 -9.75 -20.48
C ASP A 166 2.20 -9.45 -19.82
N GLY A 167 1.77 -10.26 -18.85
CA GLY A 167 0.49 -10.10 -18.15
C GLY A 167 -0.68 -10.78 -18.85
N TRP A 168 -1.73 -10.02 -19.12
CA TRP A 168 -2.95 -10.50 -19.79
C TRP A 168 -3.00 -9.96 -21.22
N ALA A 169 -3.91 -10.49 -22.05
CA ALA A 169 -4.16 -9.91 -23.37
C ALA A 169 -4.92 -8.58 -23.26
N PHE A 170 -4.81 -7.73 -24.28
CA PHE A 170 -5.48 -6.43 -24.32
C PHE A 170 -6.95 -6.56 -24.76
N SER A 171 -7.83 -5.76 -24.16
CA SER A 171 -9.23 -5.63 -24.56
C SER A 171 -9.69 -4.18 -24.60
N GLU A 172 -10.30 -3.77 -25.71
CA GLU A 172 -10.98 -2.47 -25.84
C GLU A 172 -12.33 -2.43 -25.09
N ASP A 173 -12.86 -3.60 -24.74
CA ASP A 173 -14.12 -3.78 -24.02
C ASP A 173 -13.95 -3.72 -22.49
N LEU A 174 -12.84 -3.15 -21.99
CA LEU A 174 -12.39 -3.11 -20.60
C LEU A 174 -12.02 -4.47 -20.01
N VAL A 175 -12.92 -5.45 -20.09
CA VAL A 175 -12.75 -6.79 -19.50
C VAL A 175 -13.41 -7.84 -20.39
N GLN A 176 -12.72 -8.96 -20.61
CA GLN A 176 -13.22 -10.10 -21.38
C GLN A 176 -12.75 -11.42 -20.75
N ILE A 177 -13.57 -12.46 -20.90
CA ILE A 177 -13.20 -13.85 -20.62
C ILE A 177 -13.18 -14.58 -21.96
N THR A 178 -12.00 -14.95 -22.43
CA THR A 178 -11.78 -15.64 -23.72
C THR A 178 -12.01 -17.14 -23.61
N GLY A 179 -11.76 -17.73 -22.43
CA GLY A 179 -11.97 -19.15 -22.12
C GLY A 179 -13.34 -19.46 -21.52
N GLY A 180 -14.35 -18.62 -21.75
CA GLY A 180 -15.65 -18.71 -21.07
C GLY A 180 -16.53 -19.86 -21.53
N GLU A 181 -17.43 -20.31 -20.65
CA GLU A 181 -18.36 -21.42 -20.91
C GLU A 181 -19.72 -20.94 -21.44
N LEU A 182 -19.98 -19.64 -21.42
CA LEU A 182 -21.25 -19.06 -21.83
C LEU A 182 -21.39 -19.09 -23.36
N GLN A 183 -22.33 -19.89 -23.87
CA GLN A 183 -22.53 -20.03 -25.32
C GLN A 183 -23.21 -18.82 -25.98
N GLN A 184 -24.06 -18.12 -25.24
CA GLN A 184 -24.83 -16.96 -25.71
C GLN A 184 -25.02 -15.97 -24.56
N PRO A 185 -25.02 -14.65 -24.82
CA PRO A 185 -25.27 -13.67 -23.79
C PRO A 185 -26.61 -13.87 -23.07
N GLU A 186 -26.60 -13.74 -21.74
CA GLU A 186 -27.80 -13.85 -20.89
C GLU A 186 -28.23 -12.48 -20.39
N THR A 187 -29.51 -12.15 -20.46
CA THR A 187 -30.03 -10.87 -19.97
C THR A 187 -30.84 -11.05 -18.70
N ARG A 188 -30.56 -10.25 -17.67
CA ARG A 188 -31.28 -10.30 -16.38
C ARG A 188 -31.55 -8.91 -15.80
N ASN A 189 -32.48 -8.84 -14.86
CA ASN A 189 -32.73 -7.62 -14.09
C ASN A 189 -31.68 -7.48 -13.00
N TYR A 190 -31.13 -6.28 -12.85
CA TYR A 190 -30.20 -5.89 -11.81
C TYR A 190 -30.78 -4.72 -11.02
N THR A 191 -30.74 -4.81 -9.69
CA THR A 191 -31.14 -3.72 -8.81
C THR A 191 -29.91 -3.17 -8.12
N SER A 192 -29.61 -1.89 -8.33
CA SER A 192 -28.48 -1.20 -7.70
C SER A 192 -28.69 -1.05 -6.19
N SER A 193 -27.62 -0.67 -5.48
CA SER A 193 -27.68 -0.29 -4.06
C SER A 193 -28.64 0.88 -3.78
N SER A 194 -28.90 1.75 -4.76
CA SER A 194 -29.89 2.83 -4.68
C SER A 194 -31.34 2.36 -4.89
N GLY A 195 -31.57 1.05 -5.12
CA GLY A 195 -32.89 0.48 -5.39
C GLY A 195 -33.38 0.68 -6.82
N GLN A 196 -32.53 1.18 -7.73
CA GLN A 196 -32.88 1.36 -9.12
C GLN A 196 -32.72 0.03 -9.87
N THR A 197 -33.81 -0.45 -10.48
CA THR A 197 -33.77 -1.63 -11.34
C THR A 197 -33.44 -1.24 -12.78
N THR A 198 -32.43 -1.88 -13.35
CA THR A 198 -32.05 -1.82 -14.76
C THR A 198 -31.85 -3.23 -15.30
N THR A 199 -31.56 -3.34 -16.58
CA THR A 199 -31.15 -4.59 -17.22
C THR A 199 -29.62 -4.67 -17.27
N GLU A 200 -29.08 -5.88 -17.07
CA GLU A 200 -27.67 -6.20 -17.34
C GLU A 200 -27.58 -7.45 -18.24
N THR A 201 -26.51 -7.53 -19.02
CA THR A 201 -26.23 -8.65 -19.93
C THR A 201 -24.93 -9.33 -19.53
N VAL A 202 -24.97 -10.62 -19.24
CA VAL A 202 -23.78 -11.45 -19.01
C VAL A 202 -23.24 -11.84 -20.38
N LEU A 203 -22.02 -11.41 -20.71
CA LEU A 203 -21.35 -11.64 -21.99
C LEU A 203 -20.41 -12.85 -21.96
N GLY A 204 -19.88 -13.19 -20.79
CA GLY A 204 -18.98 -14.32 -20.57
C GLY A 204 -19.06 -14.81 -19.13
N ARG A 205 -18.73 -16.08 -18.89
CA ARG A 205 -18.80 -16.71 -17.57
C ARG A 205 -17.79 -17.85 -17.45
N ASN A 206 -17.17 -17.99 -16.29
CA ASN A 206 -16.49 -19.22 -15.84
C ASN A 206 -16.92 -19.52 -14.39
N ASN A 207 -16.26 -20.45 -13.68
CA ASN A 207 -16.63 -20.81 -12.31
C ASN A 207 -16.61 -19.64 -11.30
N TYR A 208 -15.79 -18.62 -11.54
CA TYR A 208 -15.52 -17.55 -10.56
C TYR A 208 -16.07 -16.20 -10.98
N TRP A 209 -16.16 -15.93 -12.28
CA TRP A 209 -16.42 -14.60 -12.83
C TRP A 209 -17.49 -14.60 -13.91
N GLU A 210 -18.18 -13.47 -14.00
CA GLU A 210 -19.03 -13.07 -15.11
C GLU A 210 -18.52 -11.77 -15.72
N VAL A 211 -18.47 -11.67 -17.05
CA VAL A 211 -18.37 -10.38 -17.73
C VAL A 211 -19.78 -9.83 -17.85
N VAL A 212 -20.08 -8.74 -17.15
CA VAL A 212 -21.42 -8.14 -17.11
C VAL A 212 -21.39 -6.77 -17.76
N GLN A 213 -22.29 -6.58 -18.71
CA GLN A 213 -22.54 -5.31 -19.36
C GLN A 213 -23.72 -4.58 -18.69
N ARG A 214 -23.48 -3.32 -18.31
CA ARG A 214 -24.50 -2.39 -17.81
C ARG A 214 -24.38 -1.08 -18.60
N GLY A 215 -25.31 -0.83 -19.52
CA GLY A 215 -25.20 0.28 -20.45
C GLY A 215 -23.97 0.13 -21.36
N SER A 216 -23.11 1.14 -21.39
CA SER A 216 -21.85 1.13 -22.14
C SER A 216 -20.66 0.50 -21.41
N ASN A 217 -20.83 0.10 -20.15
CA ASN A 217 -19.73 -0.34 -19.30
C ASN A 217 -19.73 -1.86 -19.17
N HIS A 218 -18.53 -2.44 -19.13
CA HIS A 218 -18.31 -3.85 -18.83
C HIS A 218 -17.57 -4.01 -17.50
N TYR A 219 -17.92 -5.07 -16.77
CA TYR A 219 -17.36 -5.37 -15.46
C TYR A 219 -17.07 -6.86 -15.34
N LEU A 220 -15.95 -7.18 -14.68
CA LEU A 220 -15.67 -8.52 -14.20
C LEU A 220 -16.31 -8.66 -12.82
N LEU A 221 -17.45 -9.34 -12.76
CA LEU A 221 -18.25 -9.51 -11.55
C LEU A 221 -18.00 -10.91 -10.98
N MET A 222 -17.55 -10.96 -9.73
CA MET A 222 -17.37 -12.22 -9.00
C MET A 222 -18.72 -12.91 -8.86
N ARG A 223 -18.74 -14.22 -9.09
CA ARG A 223 -19.91 -15.05 -8.88
C ARG A 223 -20.11 -15.28 -7.38
N GLU A 224 -21.36 -15.51 -6.99
CA GLU A 224 -21.67 -15.93 -5.62
C GLU A 224 -21.49 -17.43 -5.45
N THR A 225 -21.76 -18.20 -6.51
CA THR A 225 -21.53 -19.64 -6.56
C THR A 225 -20.92 -20.09 -7.87
N ASP A 226 -20.14 -21.16 -7.82
CA ASP A 226 -19.60 -21.86 -8.99
C ASP A 226 -20.70 -22.57 -9.80
N ASN A 227 -20.32 -23.34 -10.81
CA ASN A 227 -21.27 -24.06 -11.68
C ASN A 227 -22.02 -25.21 -11.00
N VAL A 228 -21.51 -25.73 -9.87
CA VAL A 228 -22.14 -26.83 -9.12
C VAL A 228 -22.85 -26.34 -7.85
N GLY A 229 -22.81 -25.03 -7.58
CA GLY A 229 -23.54 -24.37 -6.50
C GLY A 229 -22.74 -24.16 -5.22
N ASN A 230 -21.41 -24.35 -5.24
CA ASN A 230 -20.58 -24.04 -4.07
C ASN A 230 -20.33 -22.52 -3.99
N PRO A 231 -20.29 -21.92 -2.78
CA PRO A 231 -19.90 -20.53 -2.62
C PRO A 231 -18.51 -20.25 -3.19
N VAL A 232 -18.36 -19.15 -3.92
CA VAL A 232 -17.07 -18.67 -4.42
C VAL A 232 -16.42 -17.75 -3.39
N GLN A 233 -15.16 -18.01 -3.07
CA GLN A 233 -14.34 -17.13 -2.23
C GLN A 233 -13.62 -16.07 -3.08
N ALA A 234 -13.39 -14.89 -2.50
CA ALA A 234 -12.73 -13.79 -3.19
C ALA A 234 -11.25 -14.12 -3.48
N SER A 235 -10.57 -14.83 -2.56
CA SER A 235 -9.21 -15.33 -2.75
C SER A 235 -9.11 -16.25 -3.96
N ASP A 236 -10.02 -17.22 -4.08
CA ASP A 236 -10.07 -18.16 -5.20
C ASP A 236 -10.32 -17.43 -6.52
N ALA A 237 -11.27 -16.49 -6.53
CA ALA A 237 -11.60 -15.72 -7.72
C ALA A 237 -10.40 -14.87 -8.19
N ILE A 238 -9.68 -14.21 -7.28
CA ILE A 238 -8.46 -13.46 -7.62
C ILE A 238 -7.38 -14.43 -8.12
N ASN A 239 -7.10 -15.52 -7.39
CA ASN A 239 -6.08 -16.49 -7.79
C ASN A 239 -6.35 -17.10 -9.16
N ASP A 240 -7.61 -17.32 -9.53
CA ASP A 240 -7.99 -17.84 -10.85
C ASP A 240 -7.55 -16.91 -11.99
N VAL A 241 -7.68 -15.58 -11.83
CA VAL A 241 -7.25 -14.59 -12.84
C VAL A 241 -5.74 -14.65 -13.09
N PHE A 242 -4.94 -14.96 -12.07
CA PHE A 242 -3.49 -15.08 -12.15
C PHE A 242 -3.01 -16.47 -12.59
N ALA A 243 -3.74 -17.52 -12.26
CA ALA A 243 -3.42 -18.90 -12.65
C ALA A 243 -3.81 -19.18 -14.11
N ASN A 244 -4.90 -18.57 -14.58
CA ASN A 244 -5.49 -18.82 -15.90
C ASN A 244 -5.44 -17.58 -16.81
N ARG A 245 -4.34 -16.83 -16.79
CA ARG A 245 -4.21 -15.51 -17.46
C ARG A 245 -4.60 -15.51 -18.93
N GLN A 246 -4.35 -16.62 -19.64
CA GLN A 246 -4.71 -16.79 -21.05
C GLN A 246 -6.23 -16.73 -21.32
N ASP A 247 -7.04 -16.95 -20.29
CA ASP A 247 -8.51 -16.96 -20.37
C ASP A 247 -9.12 -15.59 -20.10
N TYR A 248 -8.28 -14.57 -19.87
CA TYR A 248 -8.68 -13.20 -19.56
C TYR A 248 -8.00 -12.18 -20.45
N ALA A 249 -8.74 -11.11 -20.78
CA ALA A 249 -8.19 -9.93 -21.43
C ALA A 249 -8.74 -8.66 -20.76
N PHE A 250 -7.87 -7.64 -20.63
CA PHE A 250 -8.15 -6.44 -19.85
C PHE A 250 -7.69 -5.16 -20.57
N ASP A 251 -8.27 -4.02 -20.20
CA ASP A 251 -7.72 -2.69 -20.50
C ASP A 251 -6.40 -2.45 -19.74
N CYS A 252 -5.84 -1.25 -19.90
CA CYS A 252 -4.60 -0.88 -19.23
C CYS A 252 -4.74 -0.64 -17.72
N ALA A 253 -5.95 -0.38 -17.20
CA ALA A 253 -6.17 0.01 -15.81
C ALA A 253 -6.62 -1.16 -14.91
N THR A 254 -7.51 -2.05 -15.38
CA THR A 254 -8.00 -3.19 -14.58
C THR A 254 -6.86 -4.06 -14.00
N PRO A 255 -5.75 -4.33 -14.72
CA PRO A 255 -4.62 -5.09 -14.18
C PRO A 255 -3.98 -4.46 -12.95
N MET A 256 -3.97 -3.13 -12.82
CA MET A 256 -3.42 -2.46 -11.63
C MET A 256 -4.25 -2.77 -10.39
N ARG A 257 -5.57 -2.83 -10.52
CA ARG A 257 -6.46 -3.23 -9.43
C ARG A 257 -6.32 -4.71 -9.08
N LEU A 258 -6.21 -5.58 -10.08
CA LEU A 258 -5.96 -7.01 -9.85
C LEU A 258 -4.65 -7.22 -9.08
N LEU A 259 -3.60 -6.50 -9.45
CA LEU A 259 -2.32 -6.51 -8.75
C LEU A 259 -2.44 -6.01 -7.30
N ASN A 260 -3.19 -4.92 -7.07
CA ASN A 260 -3.46 -4.43 -5.73
C ASN A 260 -4.13 -5.50 -4.86
N LEU A 261 -5.22 -6.08 -5.36
CA LEU A 261 -5.99 -7.11 -4.65
C LEU A 261 -5.15 -8.36 -4.40
N LYS A 262 -4.34 -8.79 -5.38
CA LYS A 262 -3.44 -9.92 -5.23
C LYS A 262 -2.35 -9.67 -4.20
N ALA A 263 -1.73 -8.49 -4.22
CA ALA A 263 -0.74 -8.11 -3.22
C ALA A 263 -1.37 -7.96 -1.82
N THR A 264 -2.59 -7.43 -1.71
CA THR A 264 -3.35 -7.42 -0.45
C THR A 264 -3.60 -8.84 0.05
N LEU A 265 -4.17 -9.71 -0.79
CA LEU A 265 -4.44 -11.12 -0.47
C LEU A 265 -3.19 -11.85 0.05
N ASP A 266 -2.06 -11.71 -0.67
CA ASP A 266 -0.82 -12.38 -0.30
C ASP A 266 -0.16 -11.77 0.95
N THR A 267 -0.55 -10.57 1.35
CA THR A 267 -0.02 -9.87 2.53
C THR A 267 -0.79 -10.25 3.80
N ILE A 268 -2.13 -10.26 3.74
CA ILE A 268 -2.98 -10.48 4.92
C ILE A 268 -3.55 -11.90 5.02
N GLY A 269 -3.35 -12.72 3.99
CA GLY A 269 -3.85 -14.09 3.93
C GLY A 269 -5.31 -14.22 3.46
N GLU A 270 -5.68 -15.45 3.10
CA GLU A 270 -6.98 -15.78 2.49
C GLU A 270 -8.16 -15.53 3.43
N ASP A 271 -8.06 -15.93 4.70
CA ASP A 271 -9.16 -15.81 5.66
C ASP A 271 -9.58 -14.36 5.88
N ASP A 272 -8.60 -13.49 6.17
CA ASP A 272 -8.84 -12.06 6.35
C ASP A 272 -9.31 -11.41 5.05
N PHE A 273 -8.67 -11.71 3.92
CA PHE A 273 -9.09 -11.20 2.62
C PHE A 273 -10.55 -11.57 2.30
N ASN A 274 -10.94 -12.83 2.46
CA ASN A 274 -12.30 -13.30 2.18
C ASN A 274 -13.35 -12.68 3.09
N SER A 275 -12.99 -12.40 4.35
CA SER A 275 -13.91 -11.79 5.31
C SER A 275 -14.23 -10.32 5.00
N HIS A 276 -13.33 -9.60 4.31
CA HIS A 276 -13.46 -8.16 4.04
C HIS A 276 -13.72 -7.81 2.58
N ALA A 277 -13.18 -8.57 1.61
CA ALA A 277 -13.27 -8.25 0.19
C ALA A 277 -14.71 -8.27 -0.34
N GLY A 278 -15.55 -9.15 0.21
CA GLY A 278 -16.92 -9.34 -0.23
C GLY A 278 -17.00 -9.78 -1.69
N ARG A 279 -18.13 -9.49 -2.35
CA ARG A 279 -18.31 -9.78 -3.77
C ARG A 279 -17.58 -8.73 -4.61
N LEU A 280 -16.63 -9.15 -5.44
CA LEU A 280 -15.81 -8.22 -6.24
C LEU A 280 -16.51 -7.82 -7.54
N LEU A 281 -16.35 -6.54 -7.92
CA LEU A 281 -16.78 -5.98 -9.21
C LEU A 281 -15.63 -5.14 -9.77
N LEU A 282 -14.94 -5.62 -10.81
CA LEU A 282 -13.71 -5.02 -11.35
C LEU A 282 -13.94 -4.39 -12.73
N SER A 283 -13.47 -3.16 -12.93
CA SER A 283 -13.43 -2.47 -14.22
C SER A 283 -12.59 -1.21 -14.09
N SER A 284 -11.58 -1.05 -14.95
CA SER A 284 -10.65 0.09 -14.90
C SER A 284 -10.09 0.31 -13.46
N TRP A 285 -9.99 1.56 -13.02
CA TRP A 285 -9.56 1.94 -11.67
C TRP A 285 -10.65 1.91 -10.59
N TYR A 286 -11.89 1.52 -10.93
CA TYR A 286 -12.97 1.48 -9.94
C TYR A 286 -12.57 0.59 -8.78
N ASP A 287 -12.74 1.01 -7.52
CA ASP A 287 -12.73 0.15 -6.34
C ASP A 287 -14.00 0.36 -5.51
N GLN A 288 -14.64 -0.72 -5.07
CA GLN A 288 -15.88 -0.66 -4.29
C GLN A 288 -15.65 -0.29 -2.83
N HIS A 289 -14.42 -0.48 -2.35
CA HIS A 289 -13.99 -0.19 -0.99
C HIS A 289 -13.25 1.14 -0.88
N ASP A 290 -13.14 1.87 -1.99
CA ASP A 290 -12.51 3.17 -2.03
C ASP A 290 -13.52 4.26 -2.41
N ASN A 291 -13.39 5.41 -1.78
CA ASN A 291 -14.13 6.61 -2.16
C ASN A 291 -13.47 7.32 -3.34
N SER A 292 -12.22 6.97 -3.66
CA SER A 292 -11.51 7.37 -4.85
C SER A 292 -11.96 6.53 -6.04
N SER A 293 -12.24 7.19 -7.16
CA SER A 293 -12.62 6.51 -8.41
C SER A 293 -11.40 6.23 -9.31
N PHE A 294 -10.17 6.50 -8.86
CA PHE A 294 -9.02 6.65 -9.74
C PHE A 294 -7.75 5.92 -9.30
N ASP A 295 -7.77 5.17 -8.21
CA ASP A 295 -6.57 4.53 -7.65
C ASP A 295 -6.74 3.04 -7.37
N GLY A 296 -7.89 2.41 -7.65
CA GLY A 296 -8.04 0.96 -7.51
C GLY A 296 -7.74 0.43 -6.11
N GLY A 297 -7.89 1.25 -5.05
CA GLY A 297 -7.61 0.88 -3.67
C GLY A 297 -6.19 1.18 -3.18
N PHE A 298 -5.35 1.79 -4.03
CA PHE A 298 -4.07 2.37 -3.62
C PHE A 298 -4.26 3.77 -3.01
N ILE A 299 -3.18 4.35 -2.47
CA ILE A 299 -3.10 5.78 -2.15
C ILE A 299 -2.35 6.49 -3.28
N SER A 300 -3.05 7.34 -4.02
CA SER A 300 -2.48 8.05 -5.16
C SER A 300 -2.14 9.50 -4.86
N LYS A 301 -0.93 9.91 -5.26
CA LYS A 301 -0.50 11.30 -5.34
C LYS A 301 -0.30 11.66 -6.81
N VAL A 302 -1.04 12.65 -7.28
CA VAL A 302 -0.97 13.12 -8.67
C VAL A 302 -0.74 14.63 -8.69
N ARG A 303 0.20 15.08 -9.52
CA ARG A 303 0.31 16.48 -9.92
C ARG A 303 -0.09 16.59 -11.39
N THR A 304 -0.93 17.56 -11.71
CA THR A 304 -1.36 17.85 -13.09
C THR A 304 -0.57 19.02 -13.66
N ALA A 305 -0.36 19.01 -14.98
CA ALA A 305 0.29 20.08 -15.72
C ALA A 305 -0.72 21.11 -16.24
N GLN A 306 -0.23 22.34 -16.42
CA GLN A 306 -0.90 23.30 -17.29
C GLN A 306 -0.72 22.90 -18.77
N ALA A 307 -1.63 23.31 -19.65
CA ALA A 307 -1.49 23.06 -21.08
C ALA A 307 -0.16 23.65 -21.60
N GLY A 308 0.64 22.82 -22.28
CA GLY A 308 1.94 23.19 -22.81
C GLY A 308 3.09 23.27 -21.79
N GLU A 309 2.90 22.84 -20.54
CA GLU A 309 3.97 22.74 -19.54
C GLU A 309 5.01 21.66 -19.88
N VAL A 310 4.57 20.55 -20.48
CA VAL A 310 5.39 19.41 -20.90
C VAL A 310 5.36 19.33 -22.43
N SER A 311 6.53 19.09 -23.04
CA SER A 311 6.62 18.82 -24.46
C SER A 311 7.58 17.67 -24.75
N VAL A 312 7.11 16.72 -25.55
CA VAL A 312 7.87 15.58 -26.05
C VAL A 312 7.77 15.58 -27.57
N ASN A 313 8.91 15.52 -28.27
CA ASN A 313 8.97 15.48 -29.74
C ASN A 313 8.15 16.59 -30.45
N GLY A 314 8.03 17.77 -29.84
CA GLY A 314 7.30 18.91 -30.39
C GLY A 314 5.78 18.86 -30.19
N VAL A 315 5.26 17.83 -29.53
CA VAL A 315 3.87 17.77 -29.07
C VAL A 315 3.82 18.27 -27.63
N SER A 316 2.77 19.04 -27.31
CA SER A 316 2.57 19.64 -25.99
C SER A 316 1.41 18.98 -25.28
N ASN A 317 1.54 18.84 -23.96
CA ASN A 317 0.50 18.26 -23.11
C ASN A 317 -0.78 19.13 -23.10
N LEU A 318 -1.93 18.49 -22.92
CA LEU A 318 -3.20 19.16 -22.66
C LEU A 318 -3.36 19.52 -21.17
N GLN A 319 -4.33 20.40 -20.89
CA GLN A 319 -4.70 20.70 -19.51
C GLN A 319 -5.26 19.44 -18.85
N GLY A 320 -4.79 19.15 -17.63
CA GLY A 320 -5.28 18.01 -16.84
C GLY A 320 -4.51 16.71 -17.04
N GLU A 321 -3.61 16.64 -18.03
CA GLU A 321 -2.59 15.58 -18.12
C GLU A 321 -1.63 15.66 -16.93
N THR A 322 -0.89 14.58 -16.69
CA THR A 322 0.05 14.53 -15.57
C THR A 322 1.17 15.54 -15.78
N ALA A 323 1.62 16.20 -14.70
CA ALA A 323 2.82 17.00 -14.78
C ALA A 323 4.05 16.10 -14.97
N LEU A 324 5.15 16.65 -15.45
CA LEU A 324 6.41 15.88 -15.53
C LEU A 324 6.85 15.45 -14.12
N PHE A 325 7.26 14.19 -13.97
CA PHE A 325 7.91 13.69 -12.76
C PHE A 325 9.07 14.59 -12.35
N ASN A 326 9.12 14.95 -11.07
CA ASN A 326 10.11 15.89 -10.55
C ASN A 326 10.48 15.58 -9.09
N PRO A 327 11.67 14.99 -8.87
CA PRO A 327 12.21 14.73 -7.54
C PRO A 327 12.23 15.95 -6.60
N VAL A 328 12.50 17.15 -7.14
CA VAL A 328 12.56 18.41 -6.37
C VAL A 328 11.17 18.84 -5.89
N LYS A 329 10.10 18.42 -6.58
CA LYS A 329 8.71 18.65 -6.16
C LYS A 329 8.16 17.53 -5.27
N GLY A 330 9.02 16.62 -4.81
CA GLY A 330 8.67 15.54 -3.90
C GLY A 330 7.97 14.35 -4.58
N ASP A 331 8.23 14.15 -5.87
CA ASP A 331 7.94 12.87 -6.52
C ASP A 331 9.10 11.91 -6.24
N ALA A 332 8.83 10.60 -6.15
CA ALA A 332 9.84 9.61 -5.86
C ALA A 332 9.56 8.30 -6.60
N LEU A 333 10.62 7.60 -7.04
CA LEU A 333 10.57 6.24 -7.54
C LEU A 333 10.75 5.24 -6.39
N THR A 334 9.70 4.47 -6.09
CA THR A 334 9.68 3.53 -4.96
C THR A 334 9.31 2.13 -5.46
N PRO A 335 10.12 1.09 -5.23
CA PRO A 335 9.83 -0.25 -5.70
C PRO A 335 8.44 -0.73 -5.25
N GLY A 336 7.68 -1.33 -6.17
CA GLY A 336 6.31 -1.81 -5.93
C GLY A 336 5.22 -0.72 -6.02
N ALA A 337 5.57 0.55 -6.24
CA ALA A 337 4.59 1.60 -6.54
C ALA A 337 4.20 1.60 -8.03
N ALA A 338 2.98 2.06 -8.33
CA ALA A 338 2.52 2.27 -9.70
C ALA A 338 2.76 3.71 -10.18
N TYR A 339 3.07 3.84 -11.46
CA TYR A 339 3.38 5.06 -12.19
C TYR A 339 2.63 5.09 -13.50
N TYR A 340 2.62 6.26 -14.14
CA TYR A 340 1.99 6.48 -15.43
C TYR A 340 2.96 7.11 -16.42
N PHE A 341 3.11 6.50 -17.60
CA PHE A 341 3.77 7.11 -18.74
C PHE A 341 2.71 7.77 -19.61
N ASP A 342 2.79 9.09 -19.76
CA ASP A 342 1.75 9.91 -20.37
C ASP A 342 2.16 10.32 -21.80
N LEU A 343 1.23 10.24 -22.75
CA LEU A 343 1.45 10.68 -24.13
C LEU A 343 0.93 12.12 -24.23
N PRO A 344 1.81 13.12 -24.38
CA PRO A 344 1.36 14.51 -24.38
C PRO A 344 0.42 14.76 -25.55
N GLY A 345 -0.72 15.38 -25.28
CA GLY A 345 -1.65 15.77 -26.35
C GLY A 345 -2.76 14.76 -26.63
N ASP A 346 -2.77 13.61 -25.95
CA ASP A 346 -3.73 12.53 -26.16
C ASP A 346 -4.47 12.19 -24.85
N GLN A 347 -5.78 12.40 -24.85
CA GLN A 347 -6.67 12.09 -23.73
C GLN A 347 -7.84 11.19 -24.16
N GLU A 348 -7.78 10.65 -25.38
CA GLU A 348 -8.91 9.93 -25.97
C GLU A 348 -8.54 8.53 -26.43
N SER A 349 -7.29 8.31 -26.86
CA SER A 349 -6.89 7.03 -27.44
C SER A 349 -6.60 5.96 -26.38
N ALA A 350 -6.68 4.70 -26.81
CA ALA A 350 -6.28 3.56 -25.98
C ALA A 350 -4.76 3.53 -25.67
N VAL A 351 -3.96 4.35 -26.36
CA VAL A 351 -2.50 4.45 -26.19
C VAL A 351 -2.07 5.78 -25.59
N GLN A 352 -3.01 6.55 -25.03
CA GLN A 352 -2.75 7.82 -24.34
C GLN A 352 -1.76 7.71 -23.17
N GLY A 353 -1.54 6.50 -22.66
CA GLY A 353 -0.52 6.26 -21.65
C GLY A 353 -0.47 4.83 -21.14
N TRP A 354 0.52 4.56 -20.30
CA TRP A 354 0.82 3.23 -19.80
C TRP A 354 0.95 3.23 -18.28
N ASN A 355 0.14 2.41 -17.61
CA ASN A 355 0.33 2.11 -16.20
C ASN A 355 1.51 1.15 -16.03
N ALA A 356 2.37 1.41 -15.05
CA ALA A 356 3.56 0.63 -14.84
C ALA A 356 3.91 0.48 -13.36
N ILE A 357 4.31 -0.73 -12.93
CA ILE A 357 4.86 -0.98 -11.60
C ILE A 357 6.37 -0.80 -11.65
N TYR A 358 6.92 0.07 -10.81
CA TYR A 358 8.37 0.23 -10.71
C TYR A 358 8.99 -0.95 -9.95
N MET A 359 9.96 -1.62 -10.55
CA MET A 359 10.61 -2.81 -9.98
C MET A 359 11.96 -2.51 -9.34
N GLY A 360 12.49 -1.31 -9.54
CA GLY A 360 13.80 -0.89 -9.04
C GLY A 360 14.77 -0.52 -10.16
N ARG A 361 16.01 -0.23 -9.76
CA ARG A 361 17.07 0.19 -10.68
C ARG A 361 18.02 -0.97 -10.97
N ASN A 362 18.39 -1.13 -12.24
CA ASN A 362 19.39 -2.10 -12.67
C ASN A 362 20.82 -1.58 -12.44
N ASN A 363 21.78 -2.49 -12.47
CA ASN A 363 23.22 -2.17 -12.28
C ASN A 363 23.80 -1.25 -13.36
N ASP A 364 23.20 -1.24 -14.56
CA ASP A 364 23.60 -0.34 -15.65
C ASP A 364 23.01 1.08 -15.51
N GLY A 365 22.23 1.33 -14.46
CA GLY A 365 21.60 2.61 -14.17
C GLY A 365 20.21 2.78 -14.78
N SER A 366 19.73 1.84 -15.60
CA SER A 366 18.37 1.85 -16.14
C SER A 366 17.33 1.53 -15.06
N HIS A 367 16.11 1.99 -15.27
CA HIS A 367 14.97 1.78 -14.38
C HIS A 367 14.09 0.66 -14.93
N ARG A 368 13.86 -0.39 -14.13
CA ARG A 368 12.99 -1.49 -14.53
C ARG A 368 11.56 -1.21 -14.11
N PHE A 369 10.65 -1.35 -15.06
CA PHE A 369 9.21 -1.28 -14.86
C PHE A 369 8.54 -2.54 -15.40
N TRP A 370 7.36 -2.86 -14.90
CA TRP A 370 6.45 -3.83 -15.50
C TRP A 370 5.19 -3.13 -15.96
N SER A 371 4.74 -3.36 -17.19
CA SER A 371 3.47 -2.85 -17.71
C SER A 371 2.67 -3.96 -18.37
N THR A 372 1.35 -3.93 -18.22
CA THR A 372 0.46 -4.93 -18.83
C THR A 372 0.52 -4.86 -20.36
N ASN A 373 0.46 -6.02 -21.03
CA ASN A 373 0.62 -6.21 -22.47
C ASN A 373 2.04 -5.97 -23.02
N ILE A 374 2.99 -5.58 -22.18
CA ILE A 374 4.38 -5.29 -22.57
C ILE A 374 5.36 -6.14 -21.75
N GLY A 375 5.06 -6.34 -20.47
CA GLY A 375 5.92 -7.04 -19.54
C GLY A 375 6.98 -6.14 -18.92
N ALA A 376 8.11 -6.74 -18.56
CA ALA A 376 9.23 -6.02 -17.96
C ALA A 376 10.00 -5.23 -19.01
N VAL A 377 10.22 -3.94 -18.75
CA VAL A 377 10.99 -3.04 -19.61
C VAL A 377 12.02 -2.27 -18.80
N ASP A 378 13.20 -2.12 -19.38
CA ASP A 378 14.30 -1.34 -18.81
C ASP A 378 14.38 0.00 -19.53
N ILE A 379 14.28 1.09 -18.75
CA ILE A 379 14.15 2.44 -19.26
C ILE A 379 15.35 3.28 -18.84
N ASN A 380 15.99 3.90 -19.83
CA ASN A 380 16.93 5.00 -19.60
C ASN A 380 16.20 6.31 -19.85
N PHE A 381 16.26 7.24 -18.90
CA PHE A 381 15.65 8.55 -19.03
C PHE A 381 16.65 9.56 -19.62
N GLN A 382 16.14 10.50 -20.42
CA GLN A 382 16.90 11.64 -20.97
C GLN A 382 17.20 12.69 -19.90
N GLY A 383 18.06 12.36 -18.93
CA GLY A 383 18.38 13.22 -17.79
C GLY A 383 17.12 13.68 -17.05
N ASP A 384 17.08 14.96 -16.66
CA ASP A 384 15.98 15.55 -15.90
C ASP A 384 14.69 15.76 -16.73
N ALA A 385 14.71 15.41 -18.02
CA ALA A 385 13.51 15.47 -18.85
C ALA A 385 12.55 14.31 -18.59
N TRP A 386 12.99 13.24 -17.90
CA TRP A 386 12.15 12.07 -17.59
C TRP A 386 11.42 11.48 -18.79
N GLN A 387 12.02 11.63 -19.97
CA GLN A 387 11.57 11.05 -21.23
C GLN A 387 12.30 9.72 -21.44
N PRO A 388 11.58 8.61 -21.60
CA PRO A 388 12.16 7.29 -21.78
C PRO A 388 12.85 7.17 -23.15
N GLN A 389 13.89 6.34 -23.20
CA GLN A 389 14.57 5.91 -24.43
C GLN A 389 14.20 4.44 -24.71
N GLY A 390 13.73 4.15 -25.93
CA GLY A 390 13.34 2.80 -26.34
C GLY A 390 11.87 2.50 -26.01
N ALA A 391 11.62 1.64 -25.02
CA ALA A 391 10.25 1.38 -24.57
C ALA A 391 9.60 2.69 -24.10
N PHE A 392 8.34 2.90 -24.50
CA PHE A 392 7.60 4.15 -24.25
C PHE A 392 8.21 5.42 -24.88
N GLU A 393 9.02 5.31 -25.93
CA GLU A 393 9.48 6.49 -26.67
C GLU A 393 8.29 7.35 -27.15
N GLY A 394 8.38 8.67 -26.95
CA GLY A 394 7.30 9.63 -27.23
C GLY A 394 6.42 9.98 -26.02
N TYR A 395 6.52 9.20 -24.94
CA TYR A 395 5.84 9.47 -23.67
C TYR A 395 6.75 10.24 -22.71
N TYR A 396 6.25 10.58 -21.53
CA TYR A 396 7.05 11.03 -20.38
C TYR A 396 6.59 10.37 -19.10
N LEU A 397 7.48 10.23 -18.11
CA LEU A 397 7.06 9.78 -16.78
C LEU A 397 6.25 10.89 -16.11
N GLY A 398 4.99 10.60 -15.85
CA GLY A 398 4.07 11.50 -15.15
C GLY A 398 4.38 11.60 -13.66
N ALA A 399 4.01 12.73 -13.06
CA ALA A 399 4.06 13.00 -11.63
C ALA A 399 2.90 12.31 -10.91
N VAL A 400 2.87 10.99 -11.03
CA VAL A 400 1.91 10.07 -10.44
C VAL A 400 2.72 9.09 -9.60
N ASN A 401 2.33 8.94 -8.34
CA ASN A 401 2.86 7.89 -7.48
C ASN A 401 1.71 7.23 -6.72
N VAL A 402 1.54 5.94 -6.96
CA VAL A 402 0.45 5.12 -6.44
C VAL A 402 1.02 4.09 -5.46
N ASN A 403 0.74 4.27 -4.17
CA ASN A 403 1.36 3.52 -3.08
C ASN A 403 0.37 2.58 -2.36
N PRO A 404 0.86 1.60 -1.58
CA PRO A 404 0.01 0.74 -0.77
C PRO A 404 -0.85 1.55 0.21
N ASN A 405 -2.10 1.13 0.41
CA ASN A 405 -2.96 1.67 1.45
C ASN A 405 -2.77 0.87 2.75
N THR A 406 -1.69 1.17 3.48
CA THR A 406 -1.31 0.42 4.70
C THR A 406 -2.37 0.47 5.79
N SER A 407 -3.10 1.59 5.91
CA SER A 407 -4.23 1.69 6.85
C SER A 407 -5.36 0.71 6.51
N ARG A 408 -5.67 0.52 5.22
CA ARG A 408 -6.65 -0.48 4.78
C ARG A 408 -6.15 -1.89 5.07
N LEU A 409 -4.88 -2.20 4.75
CA LEU A 409 -4.27 -3.50 5.02
C LEU A 409 -4.38 -3.87 6.50
N GLN A 410 -3.98 -2.95 7.40
CA GLN A 410 -4.10 -3.12 8.84
C GLN A 410 -5.55 -3.34 9.30
N SER A 411 -6.51 -2.65 8.67
CA SER A 411 -7.92 -2.80 9.03
C SER A 411 -8.52 -4.13 8.58
N TRP A 412 -7.97 -4.74 7.53
CA TRP A 412 -8.44 -6.02 6.99
C TRP A 412 -7.74 -7.23 7.62
N ASP A 413 -6.50 -7.08 8.10
CA ASP A 413 -5.75 -8.14 8.77
C ASP A 413 -6.18 -8.30 10.25
N THR A 414 -7.33 -8.92 10.46
CA THR A 414 -7.91 -9.15 11.79
C THR A 414 -7.03 -10.07 12.63
N ASN A 415 -6.35 -11.03 12.00
CA ASN A 415 -5.47 -11.98 12.68
C ASN A 415 -4.08 -11.42 12.99
N ARG A 416 -3.73 -10.24 12.45
CA ARG A 416 -2.41 -9.61 12.59
C ARG A 416 -1.29 -10.56 12.15
N SER A 417 -1.46 -11.05 10.93
CA SER A 417 -0.55 -12.02 10.30
C SER A 417 0.76 -11.40 9.82
N VAL A 418 0.76 -10.08 9.61
CA VAL A 418 1.95 -9.25 9.35
C VAL A 418 2.52 -8.72 10.66
#